data_AF-A0A9D2MIJ0-F1
#
_entry.id   AF-A0A9D2MIJ0-F1
#
_cell.length_a   1.000
_cell.length_b   1.000
_cell.length_c   1.000
_cell.angle_alpha   90.00
_cell.angle_beta   90.00
_cell.angle_gamma   90.00
#
_symmetry.space_group_name_H-M   'P 1'
#
loop_
_entity.id
_entity.type
_entity.pdbx_description
1 polymer ?
#
loop_
_entity_poly.entity_id
_entity_poly.type
_entity_poly.pdbx_seq_one_letter_code
_entity_poly.pdbx_strand_id
1 'polypeptide(L)'
;MTETRNELFDYIDRSLKNNFEKTAVLKESEKSSIYLYTHTKSGEKIIERISKNRNDEVFRAVRNKDIENFATVLEVCSTDNALITLEKYIEGENLEATISDGILDLKTACRYAYQICNALSGLHAQNVIHRDIKPANIIIGNDANAYLIDLSIARMQNAESDLDTESLGTAGYAAPEQYGIIQSNRATDIYALGIVLNKMLTGVHPSIKIPGGPIGRIIKKTTSIQISKRFSDARQLQKKLKRFI
;
A
#
# COMPACT_ATOMS: atom_id res chain seq x y z
N MET A 1 19.90 12.68 21.37
CA MET A 1 19.00 12.13 20.31
C MET A 1 18.86 10.61 20.39
N THR A 2 19.82 9.87 20.96
CA THR A 2 19.77 8.43 21.20
C THR A 2 18.94 8.03 22.43
N GLU A 3 19.03 8.76 23.55
CA GLU A 3 18.26 8.47 24.78
C GLU A 3 16.74 8.50 24.55
N THR A 4 16.23 9.54 23.87
CA THR A 4 14.79 9.72 23.61
C THR A 4 14.19 8.64 22.70
N ARG A 5 15.00 7.99 21.85
CA ARG A 5 14.56 6.90 20.97
C ARG A 5 14.36 5.59 21.74
N ASN A 6 15.25 5.31 22.70
CA ASN A 6 15.12 4.14 23.56
C ASN A 6 13.94 4.30 24.52
N GLU A 7 13.69 5.51 25.05
CA GLU A 7 12.52 5.77 25.91
C GLU A 7 11.18 5.51 25.20
N LEU A 8 11.04 5.93 23.93
CA LEU A 8 9.82 5.69 23.16
C LEU A 8 9.62 4.20 22.86
N PHE A 9 10.70 3.48 22.52
CA PHE A 9 10.65 2.04 22.35
C PHE A 9 10.22 1.34 23.63
N ASP A 10 10.83 1.66 24.76
CA ASP A 10 10.50 1.09 26.07
C ASP A 10 9.06 1.43 26.49
N TYR A 11 8.56 2.60 26.10
CA TYR A 11 7.16 2.96 26.31
C TYR A 11 6.21 2.09 25.46
N ILE A 12 6.50 1.93 24.16
CA ILE A 12 5.70 1.09 23.26
C ILE A 12 5.68 -0.36 23.76
N ASP A 13 6.85 -0.93 24.03
CA ASP A 13 6.99 -2.31 24.51
C ASP A 13 6.24 -2.53 25.84
N ARG A 14 6.38 -1.61 26.81
CA ARG A 14 5.60 -1.68 28.06
C ARG A 14 4.10 -1.53 27.81
N SER A 15 3.68 -0.63 26.93
CA SER A 15 2.26 -0.43 26.62
C SER A 15 1.64 -1.67 25.98
N LEU A 16 2.34 -2.29 25.02
CA LEU A 16 1.93 -3.55 24.41
C LEU A 16 1.82 -4.65 25.48
N LYS A 17 2.84 -4.85 26.31
CA LYS A 17 2.83 -5.87 27.38
C LYS A 17 1.72 -5.68 28.41
N ASN A 18 1.39 -4.44 28.75
CA ASN A 18 0.43 -4.13 29.81
C ASN A 18 -1.02 -4.12 29.33
N ASN A 19 -1.27 -3.78 28.07
CA ASN A 19 -2.61 -3.52 27.57
C ASN A 19 -3.05 -4.44 26.43
N PHE A 20 -2.12 -5.12 25.75
CA PHE A 20 -2.39 -5.95 24.58
C PHE A 20 -1.91 -7.38 24.76
N GLU A 21 -2.59 -8.30 24.10
CA GLU A 21 -2.14 -9.68 23.92
C GLU A 21 -1.66 -9.87 22.48
N LYS A 22 -0.50 -10.49 22.28
CA LYS A 22 -0.05 -10.90 20.95
C LYS A 22 -0.86 -12.11 20.50
N THR A 23 -1.79 -11.91 19.57
CA THR A 23 -2.75 -12.94 19.15
C THR A 23 -2.33 -13.70 17.90
N ALA A 24 -1.43 -13.14 17.07
CA ALA A 24 -0.86 -13.87 15.93
C ALA A 24 0.53 -13.36 15.52
N VAL A 25 1.30 -14.25 14.89
CA VAL A 25 2.49 -13.91 14.11
C VAL A 25 2.10 -13.98 12.63
N LEU A 26 1.97 -12.84 11.97
CA LEU A 26 1.54 -12.77 10.57
C LEU A 26 2.71 -13.00 9.61
N LYS A 27 3.91 -12.59 10.01
CA LYS A 27 5.14 -12.79 9.27
C LYS A 27 6.34 -12.74 10.21
N GLU A 28 7.30 -13.61 9.98
CA GLU A 28 8.59 -13.56 10.68
C GLU A 28 9.70 -13.95 9.71
N SER A 29 10.71 -13.08 9.59
CA SER A 29 11.85 -13.28 8.70
C SER A 29 13.05 -12.51 9.23
N GLU A 30 14.25 -12.79 8.69
CA GLU A 30 15.46 -12.07 9.09
C GLU A 30 15.40 -10.55 8.85
N LYS A 31 14.57 -10.10 7.90
CA LYS A 31 14.47 -8.70 7.47
C LYS A 31 13.32 -7.95 8.13
N SER A 32 12.22 -8.63 8.43
CA SER A 32 11.03 -8.02 9.01
C SER A 32 10.13 -9.03 9.71
N SER A 33 9.50 -8.59 10.79
CA SER A 33 8.47 -9.32 11.52
C SER A 33 7.19 -8.48 11.63
N ILE A 34 6.04 -9.14 11.59
CA ILE A 34 4.71 -8.54 11.69
C ILE A 34 3.90 -9.36 12.70
N TYR A 35 3.44 -8.69 13.74
CA TYR A 35 2.66 -9.28 14.83
C TYR A 35 1.29 -8.61 14.92
N LEU A 36 0.27 -9.40 15.21
CA LEU A 36 -1.07 -8.92 15.55
C LEU A 36 -1.20 -8.85 17.07
N TYR A 37 -1.63 -7.70 17.56
CA TYR A 37 -1.97 -7.48 18.95
C TYR A 37 -3.44 -7.14 19.09
N THR A 38 -4.06 -7.59 20.18
CA THR A 38 -5.45 -7.31 20.52
C THR A 38 -5.50 -6.67 21.91
N HIS A 39 -6.11 -5.49 22.01
CA HIS A 39 -6.24 -4.77 23.25
C HIS A 39 -7.15 -5.55 24.21
N THR A 40 -6.65 -5.86 25.40
CA THR A 40 -7.30 -6.75 26.36
C THR A 40 -8.68 -6.29 26.83
N LYS A 41 -8.92 -4.97 26.89
CA LYS A 41 -10.22 -4.39 27.27
C LYS A 41 -11.16 -4.06 26.10
N SER A 42 -10.69 -3.28 25.12
CA SER A 42 -11.54 -2.83 24.00
C SER A 42 -11.71 -3.87 22.88
N GLY A 43 -10.84 -4.87 22.81
CA GLY A 43 -10.78 -5.81 21.68
C GLY A 43 -10.21 -5.20 20.40
N GLU A 44 -9.77 -3.94 20.42
CA GLU A 44 -9.17 -3.28 19.26
C GLU A 44 -7.87 -3.97 18.85
N LYS A 45 -7.69 -4.14 17.53
CA LYS A 45 -6.52 -4.81 16.99
C LYS A 45 -5.56 -3.83 16.34
N ILE A 46 -4.27 -4.07 16.56
CA ILE A 46 -3.18 -3.31 15.93
C ILE A 46 -2.12 -4.26 15.39
N ILE A 47 -1.41 -3.79 14.37
CA ILE A 47 -0.23 -4.44 13.84
C ILE A 47 1.00 -3.77 14.41
N GLU A 48 1.91 -4.58 14.97
CA GLU A 48 3.30 -4.18 15.19
C GLU A 48 4.13 -4.72 14.04
N ARG A 49 4.82 -3.84 13.33
CA ARG A 49 5.80 -4.22 12.31
C ARG A 49 7.17 -3.77 12.76
N ILE A 50 8.13 -4.68 12.68
CA ILE A 50 9.54 -4.43 12.93
C ILE A 50 10.27 -4.69 11.61
N SER A 51 11.00 -3.71 11.10
CA SER A 51 11.69 -3.77 9.81
C SER A 51 13.13 -3.29 9.93
N LYS A 52 14.07 -4.05 9.37
CA LYS A 52 15.46 -3.60 9.21
C LYS A 52 15.62 -2.61 8.06
N ASN A 53 14.71 -2.62 7.08
CA ASN A 53 14.68 -1.60 6.04
C ASN A 53 14.13 -0.30 6.64
N ARG A 54 14.91 0.77 6.53
CA ARG A 54 14.68 2.05 7.20
C ARG A 54 14.19 3.10 6.21
N ASN A 55 12.88 3.18 6.03
CA ASN A 55 12.19 4.28 5.34
C ASN A 55 11.41 5.14 6.33
N ASP A 56 12.06 5.50 7.44
CA ASP A 56 11.48 6.17 8.59
C ASP A 56 10.73 7.47 8.20
N GLU A 57 11.25 8.22 7.23
CA GLU A 57 10.64 9.46 6.73
C GLU A 57 9.24 9.23 6.17
N VAL A 58 9.01 8.12 5.48
CA VAL A 58 7.73 7.77 4.86
C VAL A 58 6.68 7.53 5.94
N PHE A 59 6.99 6.67 6.90
CA PHE A 59 6.09 6.36 8.00
C PHE A 59 5.82 7.59 8.86
N ARG A 60 6.83 8.42 9.16
CA ARG A 60 6.64 9.68 9.87
C ARG A 60 5.75 10.67 9.10
N ALA A 61 5.88 10.73 7.78
CA ALA A 61 5.07 11.63 6.95
C ALA A 61 3.58 11.30 6.98
N VAL A 62 3.21 10.04 7.25
CA VAL A 62 1.80 9.59 7.30
C VAL A 62 1.29 9.28 8.72
N ARG A 63 2.17 9.34 9.73
CA ARG A 63 1.81 9.05 11.13
C ARG A 63 0.64 9.93 11.60
N ASN A 64 -0.36 9.28 12.20
CA ASN A 64 -1.58 9.87 12.73
C ASN A 64 -2.39 10.70 11.72
N LYS A 65 -2.22 10.43 10.41
CA LYS A 65 -3.05 11.02 9.36
C LYS A 65 -4.19 10.09 9.02
N ASP A 66 -5.39 10.67 8.94
CA ASP A 66 -6.57 9.97 8.46
C ASP A 66 -6.57 9.95 6.93
N ILE A 67 -5.99 8.90 6.36
CA ILE A 67 -5.98 8.66 4.92
C ILE A 67 -7.06 7.62 4.60
N GLU A 68 -8.08 8.04 3.88
CA GLU A 68 -9.19 7.18 3.48
C GLU A 68 -8.70 5.95 2.70
N ASN A 69 -9.26 4.77 2.99
CA ASN A 69 -8.88 3.49 2.40
C ASN A 69 -7.41 3.10 2.59
N PHE A 70 -6.74 3.59 3.64
CA PHE A 70 -5.38 3.22 4.00
C PHE A 70 -5.31 2.79 5.47
N ALA A 71 -4.51 1.77 5.79
CA ALA A 71 -4.29 1.38 7.18
C ALA A 71 -3.53 2.48 7.94
N THR A 72 -4.19 3.12 8.92
CA THR A 72 -3.62 4.24 9.66
C THR A 72 -2.36 3.82 10.41
N VAL A 73 -1.27 4.56 10.20
CA VAL A 73 -0.03 4.46 11.00
C VAL A 73 -0.24 5.25 12.29
N LEU A 74 -0.30 4.57 13.42
CA LEU A 74 -0.55 5.13 14.75
C LEU A 74 0.73 5.70 15.38
N GLU A 75 1.81 4.93 15.32
CA GLU A 75 3.09 5.34 15.90
C GLU A 75 4.27 4.82 15.09
N VAL A 76 5.38 5.54 15.14
CA VAL A 76 6.62 5.24 14.43
C VAL A 76 7.80 5.44 15.39
N CYS A 77 8.49 4.37 15.72
CA CYS A 77 9.68 4.39 16.55
C CYS A 77 10.88 3.88 15.77
N SER A 78 11.94 4.69 15.73
CA SER A 78 13.19 4.31 15.08
C SER A 78 14.21 3.95 16.15
N THR A 79 14.71 2.74 16.09
CA THR A 79 15.87 2.29 16.89
C THR A 79 17.15 2.41 16.04
N ASP A 80 18.28 1.98 16.59
CA ASP A 80 19.52 1.90 15.82
C ASP A 80 19.45 0.83 14.73
N ASN A 81 18.77 -0.29 15.01
CA ASN A 81 18.79 -1.49 14.16
C ASN A 81 17.50 -1.73 13.36
N ALA A 82 16.40 -1.08 13.72
CA ALA A 82 15.10 -1.32 13.12
C ALA A 82 14.17 -0.11 13.19
N LEU A 83 13.23 -0.05 12.24
CA LEU A 83 12.03 0.75 12.29
C LEU A 83 10.88 -0.08 12.85
N ILE A 84 10.17 0.46 13.83
CA ILE A 84 9.00 -0.14 14.46
C ILE A 84 7.79 0.75 14.16
N THR A 85 6.72 0.15 13.66
CA THR A 85 5.47 0.85 13.38
C THR A 85 4.31 0.15 14.07
N LEU A 86 3.42 0.96 14.65
CA LEU A 86 2.11 0.51 15.09
C LEU A 86 1.07 0.99 14.08
N GLU A 87 0.27 0.09 13.56
CA GLU A 87 -0.71 0.34 12.49
C GLU A 87 -2.08 -0.18 12.91
N LYS A 88 -3.17 0.47 12.49
CA LYS A 88 -4.51 -0.10 12.65
C LYS A 88 -4.61 -1.40 11.87
N TYR A 89 -5.11 -2.45 12.51
CA TYR A 89 -5.44 -3.68 11.81
C TYR A 89 -6.73 -3.51 11.00
N ILE A 90 -6.74 -3.95 9.75
CA ILE A 90 -7.93 -4.01 8.91
C ILE A 90 -8.41 -5.46 8.91
N GLU A 91 -9.60 -5.70 9.48
CA GLU A 91 -10.26 -7.00 9.47
C GLU A 91 -10.74 -7.34 8.06
N GLY A 92 -10.25 -8.43 7.50
CA GLY A 92 -10.63 -8.87 6.16
C GLY A 92 -9.60 -9.80 5.54
N GLU A 93 -9.80 -10.07 4.26
CA GLU A 93 -8.92 -10.91 3.45
C GLU A 93 -8.17 -10.07 2.42
N ASN A 94 -6.94 -10.46 2.06
CA ASN A 94 -6.25 -9.77 0.98
C ASN A 94 -6.90 -10.07 -0.38
N LEU A 95 -6.80 -9.12 -1.31
CA LEU A 95 -7.40 -9.21 -2.63
C LEU A 95 -6.80 -10.35 -3.46
N GLU A 96 -5.57 -10.78 -3.17
CA GLU A 96 -4.95 -11.94 -3.85
C GLU A 96 -5.76 -13.21 -3.60
N ALA A 97 -6.14 -13.47 -2.36
CA ALA A 97 -6.99 -14.60 -2.02
C ALA A 97 -8.43 -14.39 -2.55
N THR A 98 -8.98 -13.18 -2.47
CA THR A 98 -10.32 -12.89 -3.01
C THR A 98 -10.45 -13.16 -4.52
N ILE A 99 -9.40 -12.91 -5.31
CA ILE A 99 -9.41 -13.20 -6.76
C ILE A 99 -8.80 -14.56 -7.12
N SER A 100 -8.36 -15.34 -6.12
CA SER A 100 -7.89 -16.71 -6.36
C SER A 100 -9.04 -17.62 -6.79
N ASP A 101 -10.25 -17.35 -6.28
CA ASP A 101 -11.49 -18.06 -6.59
C ASP A 101 -12.16 -17.61 -7.91
N GLY A 102 -11.63 -16.59 -8.59
CA GLY A 102 -12.14 -16.15 -9.87
C GLY A 102 -11.93 -14.66 -10.19
N ILE A 103 -12.71 -14.16 -11.15
CA ILE A 103 -12.72 -12.75 -11.53
C ILE A 103 -13.86 -12.01 -10.84
N LEU A 104 -13.69 -10.71 -10.64
CA LEU A 104 -14.72 -9.83 -10.11
C LEU A 104 -15.56 -9.23 -11.23
N ASP A 105 -16.81 -8.90 -10.91
CA ASP A 105 -17.64 -8.11 -11.82
C ASP A 105 -17.09 -6.69 -12.00
N LEU A 106 -17.50 -6.04 -13.09
CA LEU A 106 -17.00 -4.72 -13.47
C LEU A 106 -17.22 -3.65 -12.39
N LYS A 107 -18.40 -3.65 -11.76
CA LYS A 107 -18.77 -2.65 -10.76
C LYS A 107 -17.91 -2.81 -9.52
N THR A 108 -17.77 -4.03 -9.02
CA THR A 108 -16.95 -4.34 -7.83
C THR A 108 -15.48 -4.02 -8.06
N ALA A 109 -14.90 -4.47 -9.19
CA ALA A 109 -13.51 -4.17 -9.52
C ALA A 109 -13.24 -2.66 -9.64
N CYS A 110 -14.15 -1.91 -10.28
CA CYS A 110 -14.01 -0.45 -10.40
C CYS A 110 -14.18 0.24 -9.05
N ARG A 111 -15.05 -0.26 -8.16
CA ARG A 111 -15.23 0.27 -6.80
C ARG A 111 -13.98 0.09 -5.95
N TYR A 112 -13.36 -1.09 -5.96
CA TYR A 112 -12.11 -1.31 -5.26
C TYR A 112 -10.98 -0.45 -5.81
N ALA A 113 -10.82 -0.38 -7.14
CA ALA A 113 -9.81 0.50 -7.72
C ALA A 113 -10.06 1.99 -7.40
N TYR A 114 -11.32 2.42 -7.34
CA TYR A 114 -11.71 3.77 -6.91
C TYR A 114 -11.28 4.04 -5.46
N GLN A 115 -11.50 3.08 -4.56
CA GLN A 115 -11.12 3.19 -3.14
C GLN A 115 -9.60 3.22 -2.96
N ILE A 116 -8.86 2.41 -3.71
CA ILE A 116 -7.39 2.50 -3.69
C ILE A 116 -6.90 3.84 -4.27
N CYS A 117 -7.64 4.49 -5.18
CA CYS A 117 -7.34 5.87 -5.58
C CYS A 117 -7.52 6.89 -4.44
N ASN A 118 -8.40 6.66 -3.45
CA ASN A 118 -8.49 7.51 -2.25
C ASN A 118 -7.19 7.42 -1.44
N ALA A 119 -6.74 6.19 -1.16
CA ALA A 119 -5.50 5.93 -0.44
C ALA A 119 -4.29 6.57 -1.13
N LEU A 120 -4.14 6.33 -2.44
CA LEU A 120 -3.07 6.91 -3.25
C LEU A 120 -3.14 8.45 -3.25
N SER A 121 -4.33 9.04 -3.33
CA SER A 121 -4.48 10.49 -3.28
C SER A 121 -3.99 11.07 -1.95
N GLY A 122 -4.26 10.40 -0.83
CA GLY A 122 -3.80 10.83 0.49
C GLY A 122 -2.29 10.65 0.68
N LEU A 123 -1.73 9.51 0.27
CA LEU A 123 -0.28 9.25 0.30
C LEU A 123 0.50 10.25 -0.57
N HIS A 124 0.05 10.45 -1.82
CA HIS A 124 0.68 11.37 -2.77
C HIS A 124 0.63 12.83 -2.31
N ALA A 125 -0.39 13.21 -1.52
CA ALA A 125 -0.47 14.52 -0.89
C ALA A 125 0.60 14.73 0.20
N GLN A 126 1.13 13.65 0.76
CA GLN A 126 2.29 13.66 1.67
C GLN A 126 3.61 13.41 0.95
N ASN A 127 3.61 13.46 -0.39
CA ASN A 127 4.74 13.10 -1.24
C ASN A 127 5.24 11.67 -1.03
N VAL A 128 4.40 10.75 -0.56
CA VAL A 128 4.74 9.33 -0.43
C VAL A 128 4.31 8.59 -1.68
N ILE A 129 5.25 7.91 -2.37
CA ILE A 129 4.98 6.98 -3.48
C ILE A 129 5.04 5.57 -2.93
N HIS A 130 3.98 4.77 -3.14
CA HIS A 130 3.86 3.46 -2.49
C HIS A 130 4.77 2.39 -3.11
N ARG A 131 4.91 2.36 -4.43
CA ARG A 131 5.80 1.46 -5.21
C ARG A 131 5.51 -0.05 -5.14
N ASP A 132 4.50 -0.49 -4.39
CA ASP A 132 4.16 -1.92 -4.22
C ASP A 132 2.66 -2.20 -4.25
N ILE A 133 1.93 -1.53 -5.14
CA ILE A 133 0.50 -1.81 -5.33
C ILE A 133 0.35 -3.19 -5.99
N LYS A 134 -0.22 -4.13 -5.25
CA LYS A 134 -0.50 -5.51 -5.69
C LYS A 134 -1.64 -6.10 -4.86
N PRO A 135 -2.30 -7.18 -5.32
CA PRO A 135 -3.44 -7.77 -4.61
C PRO A 135 -3.12 -8.16 -3.16
N ALA A 136 -1.93 -8.69 -2.88
CA ALA A 136 -1.50 -9.05 -1.52
C ALA A 136 -1.41 -7.86 -0.54
N ASN A 137 -1.27 -6.62 -1.05
CA ASN A 137 -1.20 -5.40 -0.25
C ASN A 137 -2.52 -4.63 -0.22
N ILE A 138 -3.62 -5.25 -0.68
CA ILE A 138 -4.97 -4.67 -0.63
C ILE A 138 -5.84 -5.60 0.21
N ILE A 139 -6.38 -5.11 1.32
CA ILE A 139 -7.33 -5.86 2.15
C ILE A 139 -8.75 -5.49 1.74
N ILE A 140 -9.58 -6.49 1.49
CA ILE A 140 -11.03 -6.35 1.38
C ILE A 140 -11.60 -6.52 2.79
N GLY A 141 -12.00 -5.40 3.38
CA GLY A 141 -12.54 -5.34 4.72
C GLY A 141 -13.89 -6.04 4.84
N ASN A 142 -14.27 -6.41 6.07
CA ASN A 142 -15.60 -6.98 6.37
C ASN A 142 -16.76 -6.02 6.03
N ASP A 143 -16.48 -4.73 5.90
CA ASP A 143 -17.41 -3.71 5.40
C ASP A 143 -17.50 -3.67 3.86
N ALA A 144 -16.89 -4.66 3.21
CA ALA A 144 -16.76 -4.80 1.77
C ALA A 144 -16.03 -3.64 1.09
N ASN A 145 -15.16 -2.89 1.77
CA ASN A 145 -14.32 -1.85 1.18
C ASN A 145 -12.86 -2.31 1.00
N ALA A 146 -12.17 -1.76 0.01
CA ALA A 146 -10.76 -2.03 -0.22
C ALA A 146 -9.88 -1.05 0.58
N TYR A 147 -8.84 -1.58 1.22
CA TYR A 147 -7.86 -0.82 2.00
C TYR A 147 -6.45 -1.16 1.54
N LEU A 148 -5.66 -0.13 1.28
CA LEU A 148 -4.24 -0.27 0.96
C LEU A 148 -3.43 -0.41 2.24
N ILE A 149 -2.48 -1.33 2.24
CA ILE A 149 -1.57 -1.59 3.37
C ILE A 149 -0.12 -1.66 2.88
N ASP A 150 0.81 -1.66 3.84
CA ASP A 150 2.23 -1.94 3.65
C ASP A 150 3.03 -0.87 2.87
N LEU A 151 3.80 -0.06 3.60
CA LEU A 151 4.71 0.94 3.04
C LEU A 151 6.17 0.47 2.98
N SER A 152 6.48 -0.83 3.03
CA SER A 152 7.86 -1.33 3.24
C SER A 152 8.88 -0.93 2.15
N ILE A 153 8.44 -0.68 0.92
CA ILE A 153 9.29 -0.18 -0.18
C ILE A 153 8.85 1.20 -0.70
N ALA A 154 7.92 1.83 0.01
CA ALA A 154 7.48 3.18 -0.29
C ALA A 154 8.61 4.18 -0.06
N ARG A 155 8.54 5.32 -0.76
CA ARG A 155 9.58 6.34 -0.76
C ARG A 155 8.98 7.74 -0.77
N MET A 156 9.70 8.70 -0.19
CA MET A 156 9.42 10.12 -0.42
C MET A 156 9.76 10.50 -1.87
N GLN A 157 8.85 11.21 -2.51
CA GLN A 157 9.07 11.83 -3.81
C GLN A 157 9.99 13.03 -3.62
N ASN A 158 11.25 12.89 -4.05
CA ASN A 158 12.26 13.94 -3.94
C ASN A 158 12.45 14.62 -5.30
N ALA A 159 12.08 15.89 -5.43
CA ALA A 159 12.20 16.61 -6.71
C ALA A 159 13.64 16.79 -7.21
N GLU A 160 14.64 16.59 -6.33
CA GLU A 160 16.07 16.79 -6.62
C GLU A 160 16.81 15.49 -7.00
N SER A 161 16.11 14.36 -7.10
CA SER A 161 16.72 13.05 -7.36
C SER A 161 16.30 12.51 -8.72
N ASP A 162 17.27 12.34 -9.63
CA ASP A 162 16.99 11.92 -11.01
C ASP A 162 16.78 10.40 -11.17
N LEU A 163 17.16 9.58 -10.17
CA LEU A 163 17.17 8.12 -10.28
C LEU A 163 16.70 7.41 -8.99
N ASP A 164 16.13 6.22 -9.18
CA ASP A 164 15.94 5.27 -8.09
C ASP A 164 17.25 4.56 -7.76
N THR A 165 17.63 4.58 -6.48
CA THR A 165 18.90 4.03 -5.97
C THR A 165 18.90 2.49 -5.93
N GLU A 166 17.72 1.87 -5.96
CA GLU A 166 17.53 0.43 -5.94
C GLU A 166 16.35 0.03 -6.85
N SER A 167 16.54 -1.02 -7.65
CA SER A 167 15.46 -1.67 -8.39
C SER A 167 14.55 -2.41 -7.39
N LEU A 168 13.39 -1.82 -7.09
CA LEU A 168 12.45 -2.31 -6.09
C LEU A 168 11.04 -2.37 -6.67
N GLY A 169 10.33 -3.46 -6.44
CA GLY A 169 8.95 -3.66 -6.86
C GLY A 169 8.62 -5.14 -7.02
N THR A 170 7.34 -5.47 -7.03
CA THR A 170 6.90 -6.85 -7.25
C THR A 170 6.78 -7.16 -8.75
N ALA A 171 7.43 -8.24 -9.20
CA ALA A 171 7.40 -8.70 -10.59
C ALA A 171 5.94 -8.89 -11.07
N GLY A 172 5.65 -8.39 -12.27
CA GLY A 172 4.31 -8.44 -12.86
C GLY A 172 3.36 -7.34 -12.41
N TYR A 173 3.74 -6.46 -11.46
CA TYR A 173 2.95 -5.28 -11.06
C TYR A 173 3.74 -3.98 -11.13
N ALA A 174 5.05 -4.04 -10.84
CA ALA A 174 5.91 -2.87 -10.83
C ALA A 174 5.95 -2.19 -12.20
N ALA A 175 5.94 -0.86 -12.17
CA ALA A 175 6.03 -0.07 -13.38
C ALA A 175 7.45 -0.14 -13.99
N PRO A 176 7.61 0.01 -15.32
CA PRO A 176 8.92 -0.10 -15.98
C PRO A 176 10.01 0.77 -15.36
N GLU A 177 9.68 1.99 -14.92
CA GLU A 177 10.64 2.91 -14.30
C GLU A 177 11.23 2.40 -12.97
N GLN A 178 10.54 1.48 -12.28
CA GLN A 178 11.04 0.87 -11.04
C GLN A 178 12.21 -0.09 -11.28
N TYR A 179 12.44 -0.50 -12.52
CA TYR A 179 13.57 -1.34 -12.94
C TYR A 179 14.77 -0.53 -13.47
N GLY A 180 14.68 0.81 -13.46
CA GLY A 180 15.78 1.71 -13.77
C GLY A 180 15.46 2.79 -14.81
N ILE A 181 16.34 3.81 -14.82
CA ILE A 181 16.42 4.95 -15.76
C ILE A 181 15.62 6.21 -15.38
N ILE A 182 14.54 6.11 -14.59
CA ILE A 182 13.72 7.30 -14.20
C ILE A 182 13.22 7.14 -12.75
N GLN A 183 13.13 8.24 -12.00
CA GLN A 183 12.56 8.26 -10.66
C GLN A 183 11.07 7.84 -10.64
N SER A 184 10.71 6.95 -9.71
CA SER A 184 9.32 6.63 -9.39
C SER A 184 8.54 7.89 -8.99
N ASN A 185 7.31 8.03 -9.50
CA ASN A 185 6.43 9.15 -9.17
C ASN A 185 4.98 8.68 -8.98
N ARG A 186 4.04 9.62 -8.84
CA ARG A 186 2.62 9.32 -8.63
C ARG A 186 2.03 8.39 -9.70
N ALA A 187 2.51 8.49 -10.95
CA ALA A 187 2.07 7.66 -12.06
C ALA A 187 2.64 6.22 -12.03
N THR A 188 3.63 5.96 -11.18
CA THR A 188 4.14 4.60 -10.87
C THR A 188 3.05 3.79 -10.15
N ASP A 189 2.45 4.34 -9.10
CA ASP A 189 1.36 3.66 -8.38
C ASP A 189 0.11 3.49 -9.25
N ILE A 190 -0.16 4.44 -10.15
CA ILE A 190 -1.28 4.38 -11.10
C ILE A 190 -1.10 3.23 -12.10
N TYR A 191 0.13 2.97 -12.54
CA TYR A 191 0.43 1.83 -13.41
C TYR A 191 0.10 0.52 -12.71
N ALA A 192 0.62 0.34 -11.50
CA ALA A 192 0.44 -0.87 -10.72
C ALA A 192 -1.04 -1.10 -10.38
N LEU A 193 -1.79 -0.05 -10.02
CA LEU A 193 -3.25 -0.13 -9.85
C LEU A 193 -3.98 -0.51 -11.14
N GLY A 194 -3.51 -0.05 -12.29
CA GLY A 194 -4.03 -0.47 -13.61
C GLY A 194 -3.83 -1.96 -13.88
N ILE A 195 -2.67 -2.52 -13.48
CA ILE A 195 -2.43 -3.97 -13.53
C ILE A 195 -3.42 -4.70 -12.62
N VAL A 196 -3.57 -4.27 -11.36
CA VAL A 196 -4.48 -4.87 -10.38
C VAL A 196 -5.92 -4.86 -10.91
N LEU A 197 -6.40 -3.74 -11.45
CA LEU A 197 -7.73 -3.62 -12.05
C LEU A 197 -7.94 -4.62 -13.20
N ASN A 198 -6.95 -4.78 -14.08
CA ASN A 198 -7.05 -5.79 -15.14
C ASN A 198 -7.08 -7.21 -14.60
N LYS A 199 -6.24 -7.50 -13.59
CA LYS A 199 -6.17 -8.81 -12.95
C LYS A 199 -7.51 -9.16 -12.30
N MET A 200 -8.16 -8.22 -11.60
CA MET A 200 -9.50 -8.41 -11.05
C MET A 200 -10.54 -8.77 -12.13
N LEU A 201 -10.46 -8.14 -13.32
CA LEU A 201 -11.46 -8.30 -14.38
C LEU A 201 -11.21 -9.50 -15.30
N THR A 202 -9.98 -10.01 -15.36
CA THR A 202 -9.58 -10.99 -16.39
C THR A 202 -8.85 -12.20 -15.84
N GLY A 203 -8.40 -12.15 -14.58
CA GLY A 203 -7.56 -13.17 -13.96
C GLY A 203 -6.12 -13.20 -14.48
N VAL A 204 -5.76 -12.38 -15.48
CA VAL A 204 -4.44 -12.39 -16.12
C VAL A 204 -3.82 -11.00 -16.23
N HIS A 205 -2.52 -10.96 -16.56
CA HIS A 205 -1.80 -9.71 -16.78
C HIS A 205 -2.29 -9.00 -18.07
N PRO A 206 -2.29 -7.65 -18.14
CA PRO A 206 -2.70 -6.90 -19.34
C PRO A 206 -1.97 -7.27 -20.63
N SER A 207 -0.75 -7.81 -20.55
CA SER A 207 -0.02 -8.29 -21.73
C SER A 207 -0.66 -9.53 -22.37
N ILE A 208 -1.47 -10.27 -21.62
CA ILE A 208 -2.18 -11.47 -22.09
C ILE A 208 -3.58 -11.09 -22.59
N LYS A 209 -4.33 -10.34 -21.76
CA LYS A 209 -5.71 -9.95 -22.07
C LYS A 209 -6.05 -8.62 -21.41
N ILE A 210 -6.71 -7.76 -22.19
CA ILE A 210 -7.34 -6.52 -21.71
C ILE A 210 -8.83 -6.59 -22.07
N PRO A 211 -9.75 -6.24 -21.15
CA PRO A 211 -11.18 -6.22 -21.47
C PRO A 211 -11.48 -5.20 -22.58
N GLY A 212 -12.58 -5.42 -23.31
CA GLY A 212 -13.04 -4.49 -24.34
C GLY A 212 -13.63 -3.18 -23.77
N GLY A 213 -14.05 -2.30 -24.68
CA GLY A 213 -14.88 -1.14 -24.33
C GLY A 213 -14.17 -0.03 -23.55
N PRO A 214 -14.94 0.83 -22.85
CA PRO A 214 -14.40 1.97 -22.12
C PRO A 214 -13.41 1.61 -21.02
N ILE A 215 -13.62 0.51 -20.29
CA ILE A 215 -12.73 0.08 -19.20
C ILE A 215 -11.36 -0.38 -19.74
N GLY A 216 -11.34 -1.09 -20.86
CA GLY A 216 -10.09 -1.47 -21.55
C GLY A 216 -9.23 -0.27 -21.96
N ARG A 217 -9.87 0.83 -22.39
CA ARG A 217 -9.17 2.08 -22.71
C ARG A 217 -8.55 2.73 -21.48
N ILE A 218 -9.22 2.64 -20.32
CA ILE A 218 -8.68 3.13 -19.04
C ILE A 218 -7.46 2.31 -18.65
N ILE A 219 -7.57 0.97 -18.69
CA ILE A 219 -6.46 0.05 -18.37
C ILE A 219 -5.26 0.32 -19.27
N LYS A 220 -5.45 0.37 -20.60
CA LYS A 220 -4.36 0.69 -21.55
C LYS A 220 -3.68 2.03 -21.25
N LYS A 221 -4.45 3.03 -20.81
CA LYS A 221 -3.91 4.33 -20.43
C LYS A 221 -3.11 4.25 -19.12
N THR A 222 -3.64 3.61 -18.08
CA THR A 222 -2.93 3.43 -16.80
C THR A 222 -1.65 2.62 -16.96
N THR A 223 -1.67 1.57 -17.80
CA THR A 223 -0.57 0.61 -17.95
C THR A 223 0.35 0.95 -19.13
N SER A 224 0.35 2.22 -19.58
CA SER A 224 1.24 2.69 -20.64
C SER A 224 2.69 2.63 -20.18
N ILE A 225 3.60 2.12 -21.01
CA ILE A 225 5.05 2.15 -20.72
C ILE A 225 5.54 3.60 -20.59
N GLN A 226 5.03 4.50 -21.45
CA GLN A 226 5.34 5.93 -21.37
C GLN A 226 4.56 6.56 -20.22
N ILE A 227 5.28 7.04 -19.19
CA ILE A 227 4.73 7.70 -18.00
C ILE A 227 3.82 8.88 -18.40
N SER A 228 4.25 9.71 -19.35
CA SER A 228 3.51 10.90 -19.81
C SER A 228 2.15 10.59 -20.42
N LYS A 229 1.90 9.35 -20.86
CA LYS A 229 0.60 8.91 -21.39
C LYS A 229 -0.33 8.39 -20.30
N ARG A 230 0.15 8.13 -19.08
CA ARG A 230 -0.68 7.69 -17.96
C ARG A 230 -1.54 8.85 -17.44
N PHE A 231 -2.45 8.55 -16.50
CA PHE A 231 -3.04 9.61 -15.69
C PHE A 231 -1.96 10.21 -14.80
N SER A 232 -1.93 11.53 -14.65
CA SER A 232 -0.88 12.20 -13.86
C SER A 232 -1.09 12.07 -12.35
N ASP A 233 -2.30 11.73 -11.92
CA ASP A 233 -2.68 11.60 -10.51
C ASP A 233 -3.86 10.61 -10.34
N ALA A 234 -4.01 10.10 -9.12
CA ALA A 234 -5.05 9.14 -8.76
C ALA A 234 -6.47 9.72 -8.92
N ARG A 235 -6.67 11.05 -8.74
CA ARG A 235 -7.98 11.70 -8.87
C ARG A 235 -8.50 11.66 -10.30
N GLN A 236 -7.64 11.75 -11.30
CA GLN A 236 -8.05 11.62 -12.69
C GLN A 236 -8.52 10.20 -13.04
N LEU A 237 -7.80 9.18 -12.56
CA LEU A 237 -8.23 7.79 -12.72
C LEU A 237 -9.56 7.56 -11.99
N GLN A 238 -9.67 8.03 -10.76
CA GLN A 238 -10.89 7.96 -9.94
C GLN A 238 -12.12 8.53 -10.66
N LYS A 239 -12.01 9.71 -11.29
CA LYS A 239 -13.09 10.32 -12.08
C LYS A 239 -13.54 9.44 -13.27
N LYS A 240 -12.65 8.63 -13.83
CA LYS A 240 -13.00 7.69 -14.90
C LYS A 240 -13.67 6.43 -14.34
N LEU A 241 -13.18 5.91 -13.22
CA LEU A 241 -13.75 4.74 -12.55
C LEU A 241 -15.15 5.01 -11.98
N LYS A 242 -15.42 6.25 -11.53
CA LYS A 242 -16.74 6.66 -11.01
C LYS A 242 -17.91 6.43 -11.97
N ARG A 243 -17.63 6.25 -13.28
CA ARG A 243 -18.65 6.01 -14.31
C ARG A 243 -19.18 4.58 -14.33
N PHE A 244 -18.56 3.67 -13.57
CA PHE A 244 -18.88 2.24 -13.54
C PHE A 244 -19.45 1.80 -12.19
N ILE A 245 -19.63 2.72 -11.24
CA ILE A 245 -20.04 2.43 -9.86
C ILE A 245 -21.34 3.16 -9.49
#